data_AF-A0A943CKV9-F1
#
_entry.id   AF-A0A943CKV9-F1
#
_cell.length_a   1.000
_cell.length_b   1.000
_cell.length_c   1.000
_cell.angle_alpha   90.00
_cell.angle_beta   90.00
_cell.angle_gamma   90.00
#
_symmetry.space_group_name_H-M   'P 1'
#
loop_
_entity.id
_entity.type
_entity.pdbx_description
1 polymer ?
#
loop_
_entity_poly.entity_id
_entity_poly.type
_entity_poly.pdbx_seq_one_letter_code
_entity_poly.pdbx_strand_id
1 'polypeptide(L)' 'MQKKCKYCGKEFDATKSKRLYCSDKCKKSRWREKDKKRKYGVHMENPNAAVVDIAVKARAAGMTYGQYVAKMGGTDRA' A
#
# COMPACT_ATOMS: atom_id res chain seq x y z
N MET A 1 -14.81 14.21 27.54
CA MET A 1 -14.88 12.73 27.67
C MET A 1 -13.64 12.13 27.03
N GLN A 2 -12.81 11.44 27.80
CA GLN A 2 -11.49 11.00 27.34
C GLN A 2 -11.58 9.81 26.40
N LYS A 3 -10.87 9.88 25.27
CA LYS A 3 -10.84 8.84 24.24
C LYS A 3 -9.46 8.67 23.65
N LYS A 4 -9.21 7.48 23.12
CA LYS A 4 -8.00 7.16 22.37
C LYS A 4 -8.20 7.42 20.87
N CYS A 5 -7.28 8.16 20.24
CA CYS A 5 -7.32 8.45 18.81
C CYS A 5 -7.10 7.17 17.99
N LYS A 6 -8.02 6.85 17.07
CA LYS A 6 -7.92 5.67 16.20
C LYS A 6 -6.77 5.71 15.16
N TYR A 7 -6.09 6.84 15.03
CA TYR A 7 -4.98 7.01 14.10
C TYR A 7 -3.62 7.02 14.82
N CYS A 8 -3.42 7.94 15.77
CA CYS A 8 -2.13 8.08 16.45
C CYS A 8 -2.06 7.44 17.85
N GLY A 9 -3.16 6.88 18.35
CA GLY A 9 -3.20 6.22 19.66
C GLY A 9 -3.15 7.15 20.87
N LYS A 10 -3.03 8.47 20.70
CA LYS A 10 -3.00 9.43 21.81
C LYS A 10 -4.36 9.60 22.47
N GLU A 11 -4.36 9.82 23.77
CA GLU A 11 -5.55 10.22 24.53
C GLU A 11 -5.90 11.68 24.23
N PHE A 12 -7.20 11.97 24.13
CA PHE A 12 -7.72 13.31 23.85
C PHE A 12 -9.12 13.47 24.43
N ASP A 13 -9.44 14.71 24.82
CA ASP A 13 -10.79 15.01 25.28
C ASP A 13 -11.73 15.21 24.07
N ALA A 14 -12.71 14.31 23.96
CA ALA A 14 -13.71 14.38 22.92
C ALA A 14 -14.89 15.25 23.37
N THR A 15 -15.21 16.26 22.56
CA THR A 15 -16.41 17.08 22.75
C THR A 15 -17.70 16.38 22.31
N LYS A 16 -17.58 15.33 21.49
CA LYS A 16 -18.72 14.56 20.94
C LYS A 16 -18.47 13.07 21.06
N SER A 17 -19.53 12.31 21.37
CA SER A 17 -19.48 10.84 21.46
C SER A 17 -19.06 10.16 20.14
N LYS A 18 -19.32 10.77 18.99
CA LYS A 18 -18.94 10.22 17.67
C LYS A 18 -17.51 10.60 17.23
N ARG A 19 -16.78 11.42 17.98
CA ARG A 19 -15.41 11.83 17.61
C ARG A 19 -14.42 10.68 17.82
N LEU A 20 -13.73 10.28 16.74
CA LEU A 20 -12.81 9.13 16.71
C LEU A 20 -11.32 9.50 16.66
N TYR A 21 -11.02 10.76 16.35
CA TYR A 21 -9.66 11.24 16.13
C TYR A 21 -9.41 12.49 16.98
N CYS A 22 -8.18 12.62 17.49
CA CYS A 22 -7.80 13.77 18.31
C CYS A 22 -7.83 15.08 17.52
N SER A 23 -7.53 15.04 16.22
CA SER A 23 -7.50 16.23 15.35
C SER A 23 -7.94 15.93 13.92
N ASP A 24 -8.31 16.98 13.17
CA ASP A 24 -8.60 16.89 11.74
C ASP A 24 -7.40 16.38 10.93
N LYS A 25 -6.17 16.65 11.38
CA LYS A 25 -4.95 16.09 10.79
C LYS A 25 -4.99 14.56 10.83
N CYS A 26 -5.25 13.96 11.99
CA CYS A 26 -5.34 12.50 12.14
C CYS A 26 -6.48 11.90 11.31
N LYS A 27 -7.63 12.58 11.25
CA LYS A 27 -8.75 12.19 10.38
C LYS A 27 -8.31 12.19 8.92
N LYS A 28 -7.77 13.31 8.41
CA LYS A 28 -7.33 13.46 7.02
C LYS A 28 -6.23 12.47 6.64
N SER A 29 -5.25 12.23 7.52
CA SER A 29 -4.22 11.21 7.28
C SER A 29 -4.83 9.83 7.09
N ARG A 30 -5.74 9.41 7.97
CA ARG A 30 -6.41 8.12 7.83
C ARG A 30 -7.20 7.99 6.53
N TRP A 31 -7.86 9.06 6.08
CA TRP A 31 -8.54 9.10 4.78
C TRP A 31 -7.56 9.01 3.61
N ARG A 32 -6.44 9.73 3.65
CA ARG A 32 -5.40 9.66 2.62
C ARG A 32 -4.77 8.27 2.51
N GLU A 33 -4.53 7.59 3.63
CA GLU A 33 -4.04 6.21 3.59
C GLU A 33 -5.05 5.25 2.97
N LYS A 34 -6.34 5.40 3.30
CA LYS A 34 -7.41 4.62 2.65
C LYS A 34 -7.51 4.91 1.16
N ASP A 35 -7.41 6.17 0.76
CA ASP A 35 -7.43 6.58 -0.63
C ASP A 35 -6.23 6.02 -1.41
N LYS A 36 -5.02 6.12 -0.85
CA LYS A 36 -3.83 5.48 -1.41
C LYS A 36 -4.01 3.97 -1.55
N LYS A 37 -4.57 3.29 -0.56
CA LYS A 37 -4.88 1.85 -0.65
C LYS A 37 -5.94 1.55 -1.71
N ARG A 38 -6.94 2.41 -1.90
CA ARG A 38 -7.93 2.24 -2.99
C ARG A 38 -7.31 2.47 -4.36
N LYS A 39 -6.48 3.50 -4.50
CA LYS A 39 -5.88 3.92 -5.77
C LYS A 39 -4.70 3.02 -6.20
N TYR A 40 -3.92 2.54 -5.25
CA TYR A 40 -2.67 1.80 -5.49
C TYR A 40 -2.62 0.41 -4.84
N GLY A 41 -3.50 0.11 -3.88
CA GLY A 41 -3.45 -1.12 -3.07
C GLY A 41 -3.96 -2.38 -3.78
N VAL A 42 -4.18 -2.34 -5.08
CA VAL A 42 -4.38 -3.54 -5.92
C VAL A 42 -3.04 -4.04 -6.50
N HIS A 43 -1.97 -3.24 -6.45
CA HIS A 43 -0.69 -3.54 -7.10
C HIS A 43 0.53 -3.53 -6.17
N MET A 44 0.36 -3.44 -4.84
CA MET A 44 1.51 -3.43 -3.91
C MET A 44 2.12 -4.82 -3.67
N GLU A 45 1.42 -5.88 -4.06
CA GLU A 45 1.82 -7.28 -3.87
C GLU A 45 2.51 -7.87 -5.11
N ASN A 46 2.64 -7.09 -6.19
CA ASN A 46 3.44 -7.50 -7.33
C ASN A 46 4.87 -6.92 -7.22
N PRO A 47 5.88 -7.70 -6.79
CA PRO A 47 7.28 -7.25 -6.69
C PRO A 47 7.91 -6.90 -8.05
N ASN A 48 7.21 -7.11 -9.16
CA ASN A 48 7.59 -6.65 -10.50
C ASN A 48 7.15 -5.19 -10.77
N ALA A 49 7.25 -4.33 -9.75
CA ALA A 49 6.55 -3.03 -9.64
C ALA A 49 6.94 -1.94 -10.66
N ALA A 50 7.81 -2.24 -11.63
CA ALA A 50 7.88 -1.48 -12.86
C ALA A 50 8.17 -2.44 -14.01
N VAL A 51 7.38 -2.38 -15.10
CA VAL A 51 7.68 -3.10 -16.35
C VAL A 51 9.14 -2.86 -16.80
N VAL A 52 9.67 -1.68 -16.47
CA VAL A 52 11.07 -1.28 -16.66
C VAL A 52 12.05 -2.18 -15.89
N ASP A 53 11.77 -2.50 -14.63
CA ASP A 53 12.63 -3.33 -13.77
C ASP A 53 12.69 -4.79 -14.27
N ILE A 54 11.56 -5.32 -14.76
CA ILE A 54 11.49 -6.67 -15.35
C ILE A 54 12.33 -6.74 -16.63
N ALA A 55 12.25 -5.71 -17.49
CA ALA A 55 13.03 -5.67 -18.72
C ALA A 55 14.55 -5.58 -18.45
N VAL A 56 14.96 -4.83 -17.42
CA VAL A 56 16.36 -4.78 -16.98
C VAL A 56 16.83 -6.15 -16.50
N LYS A 57 16.04 -6.84 -15.67
CA LYS A 57 16.34 -8.20 -15.20
C LYS A 57 16.42 -9.22 -16.33
N ALA A 58 15.50 -9.14 -17.30
CA ALA A 58 15.52 -10.01 -18.48
C ALA A 58 16.82 -9.84 -19.28
N ARG A 59 17.22 -8.59 -19.56
CA ARG A 59 18.49 -8.29 -20.27
C ARG A 59 19.72 -8.75 -19.49
N ALA A 60 19.75 -8.50 -18.18
CA ALA A 60 20.85 -8.95 -17.32
C ALA A 60 20.99 -10.48 -17.31
N ALA A 61 19.87 -11.20 -17.42
CA ALA A 61 19.85 -12.64 -17.51
C ALA A 61 20.01 -13.18 -18.95
N GLY A 62 20.36 -12.32 -19.91
CA GLY A 62 20.62 -12.69 -21.30
C GLY A 62 19.40 -13.19 -22.05
N MET A 63 18.19 -12.79 -21.62
CA MET A 63 16.94 -13.28 -22.20
C MET A 63 16.01 -12.14 -22.60
N THR A 64 15.13 -12.44 -23.56
CA THR A 64 14.07 -11.51 -23.94
C THR A 64 13.00 -11.46 -22.85
N TYR A 65 12.23 -10.37 -22.81
CA TYR A 65 11.14 -10.21 -21.85
C TYR A 65 10.15 -11.39 -21.87
N GLY A 66 9.75 -11.87 -23.06
CA GLY A 66 8.84 -13.00 -23.21
C GLY A 66 9.42 -14.31 -22.64
N GLN A 67 10.70 -14.58 -22.87
CA GLN A 67 11.39 -15.74 -22.29
C GLN A 67 11.53 -15.63 -20.77
N TYR A 68 11.82 -14.44 -20.26
CA TYR A 68 11.93 -14.17 -18.83
C TYR A 68 10.63 -14.40 -18.10
N VAL A 69 9.52 -13.90 -18.64
CA VAL A 69 8.18 -14.09 -18.07
C VAL A 69 7.77 -15.55 -18.13
N ALA A 70 8.04 -16.27 -19.23
CA ALA A 70 7.74 -17.70 -19.32
C ALA A 70 8.54 -18.54 -18.31
N LYS A 71 9.78 -18.15 -17.99
CA LYS A 71 10.67 -18.88 -17.07
C LYS A 71 10.45 -18.53 -15.58
N MET A 72 10.12 -17.27 -15.27
CA MET A 72 10.05 -16.74 -13.89
C MET A 72 8.62 -16.42 -13.43
N GLY A 73 7.69 -16.20 -14.36
CA GLY A 73 6.28 -15.85 -14.08
C GLY A 73 5.41 -17.03 -13.62
N GLY A 74 6.01 -18.21 -13.44
CA GLY A 74 5.37 -19.41 -12.89
C GLY A 74 5.60 -19.60 -11.39
N THR A 75 5.84 -18.54 -10.62
CA THR A 75 5.86 -18.65 -9.15
C THR A 75 4.43 -18.79 -8.64
N ASP A 76 4.02 -20.06 -8.55
CA ASP A 76 3.17 -20.66 -7.53
C ASP A 76 1.87 -19.94 -7.19
N ARG A 77 0.83 -20.21 -8.00
CA ARG A 77 -0.52 -20.38 -7.44
C ARG A 77 -0.72 -21.88 -7.21
N ALA A 78 -0.30 -22.35 -6.04
CA ALA A 78 -0.76 -23.60 -5.45
C ALA A 78 -1.62 -23.28 -4.23
#